data_AF-A0A2P1QP82-F1
#
_entry.id   AF-A0A2P1QP82-F1
#
_cell.length_a   1.000
_cell.length_b   1.000
_cell.length_c   1.000
_cell.angle_alpha   90.00
_cell.angle_beta   90.00
_cell.angle_gamma   90.00
#
_symmetry.space_group_name_H-M   'P 1'
#
loop_
_entity.id
_entity.type
_entity.pdbx_description
1 polymer ?
#
loop_
_entity_poly.entity_id
_entity_poly.type
_entity_poly.pdbx_seq_one_letter_code
_entity_poly.pdbx_strand_id
1 'polypeptide(L)' 'MITMVKKISDLLYEFIKDLHAGVPTSKLVEIYTKKIIQVFQETSSRKLS' A
#
# COMPACT_ATOMS: atom_id res chain seq x y z
N MET A 1 10.52 -8.78 6.66
CA MET A 1 9.72 -9.46 5.62
C MET A 1 8.26 -9.65 6.05
N ILE A 2 7.97 -10.27 7.21
CA ILE A 2 6.59 -10.43 7.74
C ILE A 2 5.85 -9.09 7.88
N THR A 3 6.54 -8.03 8.34
CA THR A 3 5.95 -6.67 8.46
C THR A 3 5.59 -6.04 7.11
N MET A 4 6.35 -6.33 6.04
CA MET A 4 6.07 -5.80 4.70
C MET A 4 4.83 -6.46 4.11
N VAL A 5 4.75 -7.80 4.21
CA VAL A 5 3.60 -8.57 3.74
C VAL A 5 2.32 -8.08 4.42
N LYS A 6 2.33 -7.92 5.75
CA LYS A 6 1.18 -7.39 6.49
C LYS A 6 0.76 -5.99 5.99
N LYS A 7 1.70 -5.05 5.87
CA LYS A 7 1.42 -3.69 5.38
C LYS A 7 0.81 -3.70 3.97
N ILE A 8 1.32 -4.53 3.07
CA ILE A 8 0.77 -4.67 1.71
C ILE A 8 -0.64 -5.29 1.76
N SER A 9 -0.87 -6.31 2.57
CA SER A 9 -2.20 -6.90 2.76
C SER A 9 -3.22 -5.89 3.27
N ASP A 10 -2.84 -5.06 4.24
CA ASP A 10 -3.70 -3.98 4.76
C ASP A 10 -4.05 -2.97 3.65
N LEU A 11 -3.06 -2.57 2.83
CA LEU A 11 -3.28 -1.67 1.70
C LEU A 11 -4.22 -2.27 0.63
N LEU A 12 -4.15 -3.57 0.36
CA LEU A 12 -5.06 -4.23 -0.58
C LEU A 12 -6.50 -4.25 -0.06
N TYR A 13 -6.68 -4.42 1.26
CA TYR A 13 -8.00 -4.36 1.87
C TYR A 13 -8.61 -2.95 1.77
N GLU A 14 -7.82 -1.91 2.04
CA GLU A 14 -8.24 -0.52 1.84
C GLU A 14 -8.59 -0.24 0.36
N PHE A 15 -7.78 -0.74 -0.59
CA PHE A 15 -8.04 -0.58 -2.03
C PHE A 15 -9.40 -1.15 -2.43
N ILE A 16 -9.73 -2.37 -2.00
CA ILE A 16 -11.01 -3.02 -2.30
C ILE A 16 -12.17 -2.22 -1.68
N LYS A 17 -11.99 -1.72 -0.46
CA LYS A 17 -13.00 -0.90 0.22
C LYS A 17 -13.28 0.39 -0.57
N ASP A 18 -12.24 1.09 -1.00
CA ASP A 18 -12.41 2.33 -1.76
C ASP A 18 -12.96 2.08 -3.17
N LEU A 19 -12.60 0.96 -3.79
CA LEU A 19 -13.18 0.51 -5.06
C LEU A 19 -14.70 0.28 -4.93
N HIS A 20 -15.14 -0.43 -3.88
CA HIS A 20 -16.56 -0.62 -3.61
C HIS A 20 -17.30 0.67 -3.23
N ALA A 21 -16.59 1.66 -2.68
CA ALA A 21 -17.14 2.99 -2.41
C ALA A 21 -17.29 3.86 -3.68
N GLY A 22 -16.89 3.35 -4.85
CA GLY A 22 -17.01 4.05 -6.14
C GLY A 22 -15.93 5.09 -6.38
N VAL A 23 -14.78 5.01 -5.69
CA VAL A 23 -13.65 5.89 -5.98
C VAL A 23 -13.15 5.58 -7.40
N PRO A 24 -12.92 6.61 -8.25
CA PRO A 24 -12.42 6.39 -9.60
C PRO A 24 -11.12 5.59 -9.61
N THR A 25 -11.05 4.56 -10.46
CA THR A 25 -9.88 3.68 -10.56
C THR A 25 -8.58 4.44 -10.80
N SER A 26 -8.62 5.55 -11.57
CA SER A 26 -7.45 6.41 -11.78
C SER A 26 -6.90 7.00 -10.48
N LYS A 27 -7.78 7.47 -9.57
CA LYS A 27 -7.40 7.97 -8.24
C LYS A 27 -6.88 6.85 -7.35
N LEU A 28 -7.48 5.66 -7.42
CA LEU A 28 -6.99 4.50 -6.67
C LEU A 28 -5.57 4.12 -7.09
N VAL A 29 -5.30 4.06 -8.40
CA VAL A 29 -3.95 3.76 -8.92
C VAL A 29 -2.93 4.77 -8.40
N GLU A 30 -3.26 6.07 -8.43
CA GLU A 30 -2.37 7.13 -7.92
C GLU A 30 -2.08 6.96 -6.42
N ILE A 31 -3.12 6.84 -5.60
CA ILE A 31 -3.01 6.74 -4.13
C ILE A 31 -2.24 5.49 -3.72
N TYR A 32 -2.64 4.32 -4.24
CA TYR A 32 -2.12 3.04 -3.76
C TYR A 32 -0.73 2.74 -4.30
N THR A 33 -0.38 3.21 -5.51
CA THR A 33 1.01 3.15 -5.99
C THR A 33 1.96 3.89 -5.05
N LYS A 34 1.59 5.12 -4.64
CA LYS A 34 2.40 5.92 -3.71
C LYS A 34 2.56 5.24 -2.35
N LYS A 35 1.46 4.71 -1.79
CA LYS A 35 1.49 3.98 -0.51
C LYS A 35 2.37 2.72 -0.57
N ILE A 36 2.29 1.94 -1.65
CA ILE A 36 3.10 0.74 -1.84
C ILE A 36 4.59 1.08 -1.91
N ILE A 37 4.98 2.09 -2.69
CA ILE A 37 6.38 2.56 -2.76
C ILE A 37 6.89 2.96 -1.38
N GLN A 38 6.08 3.68 -0.60
CA GLN A 38 6.45 4.06 0.77
C GLN A 38 6.69 2.84 1.67
N VAL A 39 5.82 1.82 1.60
CA VAL A 39 6.01 0.57 2.35
C VAL A 39 7.34 -0.11 1.98
N PHE A 40 7.69 -0.14 0.69
CA PHE A 40 8.97 -0.68 0.24
C PHE A 40 10.16 0.13 0.76
N GLN A 41 10.09 1.46 0.73
CA GLN A 41 11.14 2.33 1.26
C GLN A 41 11.34 2.13 2.76
N GLU A 42 10.27 2.20 3.55
CA GLU A 42 10.32 2.00 5.01
C GLU A 42 10.90 0.64 5.41
N THR A 43 10.55 -0.41 4.66
CA THR A 43 10.99 -1.77 4.96
C THR A 43 12.40 -2.07 4.45
N SER A 44 12.86 -1.36 3.43
CA SER A 44 14.23 -1.46 2.90
C SER A 44 15.23 -0.63 3.70
N SER A 45 14.85 0.58 4.13
CA SER A 45 15.67 1.44 5.00
C SER A 45 15.88 0.84 6.40
N ARG A 46 15.05 -0.12 6.82
CA ARG A 46 15.19 -0.82 8.11
C ARG A 46 16.29 -1.89 8.13
N LYS A 47 17.12 -2.02 7.08
CA LYS A 47 18.27 -2.95 7.05
C LYS A 47 19.57 -2.42 7.69
N LEU A 48 19.59 -1.20 8.25
CA LEU A 48 20.76 -0.62 8.91
C LEU A 48 20.37 0.04 10.24
N SER A 49 20.36 -0.76 11.30
CA SER A 49 20.43 -0.36 12.73
C SER A 49 20.59 -1.62 13.56
#